data_AF-A0A7C3KGK8-F1
#
_entry.id   AF-A0A7C3KGK8-F1
#
_cell.length_a   1.000
_cell.length_b   1.000
_cell.length_c   1.000
_cell.angle_alpha   90.00
_cell.angle_beta   90.00
_cell.angle_gamma   90.00
#
_symmetry.space_group_name_H-M   'P 1'
#
loop_
_entity.id
_entity.type
_entity.pdbx_description
1 polymer ?
#
loop_
_entity_poly.entity_id
_entity_poly.type
_entity_poly.pdbx_seq_one_letter_code
_entity_poly.pdbx_strand_id
1 'polypeptide(L)'
;MIGQWQKLFSQLEVIDPGSEICTREEIFLFEDRNGIVLPSGYKEYSQVFGTGLFGYGMHVYAPTSYLIEYSKETLESFRETLVMFPSEDLQRDERLDSLFQSSLIFGDDSGAHVALWDLRTYGDDENYDIYWVDIDLIDEEYLIGRDFFEFISGFCLSKASYDFLPIDKRPPLEQPQRFESFTQPNSLENFTQLNSL
;
A
#
# COMPACT_ATOMS: atom_id res chain seq x y z
N MET A 1 -6.73 17.14 -10.81
CA MET A 1 -5.79 16.14 -10.28
C MET A 1 -6.16 14.72 -10.70
N ILE A 2 -7.45 14.34 -10.75
CA ILE A 2 -7.93 13.06 -11.38
C ILE A 2 -7.27 12.72 -12.75
N GLY A 3 -7.03 13.72 -13.61
CA GLY A 3 -6.40 13.50 -14.91
C GLY A 3 -4.96 12.97 -14.88
N GLN A 4 -4.21 13.18 -13.79
CA GLN A 4 -2.86 12.62 -13.63
C GLN A 4 -2.92 11.12 -13.32
N TRP A 5 -3.79 10.70 -12.41
CA TRP A 5 -4.06 9.29 -12.12
C TRP A 5 -4.60 8.54 -13.34
N GLN A 6 -5.49 9.16 -14.12
CA GLN A 6 -5.98 8.59 -15.39
C GLN A 6 -4.90 8.45 -16.46
N LYS A 7 -3.88 9.32 -16.47
CA LYS A 7 -2.74 9.18 -17.38
C LYS A 7 -1.83 8.05 -16.94
N LEU A 8 -1.59 7.91 -15.64
CA LEU A 8 -0.86 6.80 -15.04
C LEU A 8 -1.53 5.47 -15.40
N PHE A 9 -2.88 5.41 -15.36
CA PHE A 9 -3.68 4.25 -15.75
C PHE A 9 -3.34 3.71 -17.16
N SER A 10 -3.10 4.57 -18.14
CA SER A 10 -2.76 4.13 -19.50
C SER A 10 -1.43 3.37 -19.60
N GLN A 11 -0.63 3.39 -18.53
CA GLN A 11 0.71 2.80 -18.46
C GLN A 11 0.75 1.60 -17.51
N LEU A 12 -0.38 1.26 -16.88
CA LEU A 12 -0.45 0.24 -15.84
C LEU A 12 -1.15 -1.02 -16.31
N GLU A 13 -0.45 -2.14 -16.17
CA GLU A 13 -1.08 -3.46 -16.18
C GLU A 13 -1.61 -3.68 -14.75
N VAL A 14 -2.85 -3.25 -14.49
CA VAL A 14 -3.50 -3.48 -13.20
C VAL A 14 -3.92 -4.95 -13.17
N ILE A 15 -3.22 -5.76 -12.37
CA ILE A 15 -3.39 -7.23 -12.37
C ILE A 15 -4.69 -7.66 -11.66
N ASP A 16 -5.32 -6.76 -10.90
CA ASP A 16 -6.67 -6.96 -10.33
C ASP A 16 -7.37 -5.60 -10.13
N PRO A 17 -8.05 -5.05 -11.15
CA PRO A 17 -8.64 -3.72 -11.04
C PRO A 17 -9.87 -3.73 -10.13
N GLY A 18 -9.77 -3.03 -8.99
CA GLY A 18 -10.92 -2.42 -8.35
C GLY A 18 -11.75 -3.34 -7.46
N SER A 19 -11.13 -4.18 -6.63
CA SER A 19 -11.81 -4.54 -5.39
C SER A 19 -11.88 -3.29 -4.51
N GLU A 20 -13.08 -2.95 -4.03
CA GLU A 20 -13.27 -1.91 -3.00
C GLU A 20 -12.95 -0.46 -3.44
N ILE A 21 -13.38 -0.04 -4.65
CA ILE A 21 -13.38 1.40 -4.99
C ILE A 21 -14.19 2.14 -3.92
N CYS A 22 -13.54 3.09 -3.25
CA CYS A 22 -14.14 3.82 -2.14
C CYS A 22 -14.83 5.09 -2.62
N THR A 23 -16.08 5.29 -2.22
CA THR A 23 -16.77 6.57 -2.35
C THR A 23 -16.20 7.60 -1.37
N ARG A 24 -16.50 8.88 -1.60
CA ARG A 24 -16.11 9.96 -0.68
C ARG A 24 -16.72 9.77 0.71
N GLU A 25 -17.98 9.35 0.79
CA GLU A 25 -18.65 9.03 2.04
C GLU A 25 -17.95 7.90 2.80
N GLU A 26 -17.54 6.83 2.12
CA GLU A 26 -16.84 5.71 2.77
C GLU A 26 -15.47 6.13 3.32
N ILE A 27 -14.71 6.92 2.55
CA ILE A 27 -13.45 7.51 3.00
C ILE A 27 -13.67 8.41 4.22
N PHE A 28 -14.67 9.30 4.16
CA PHE A 28 -15.00 10.18 5.28
C PHE A 28 -15.37 9.39 6.54
N LEU A 29 -16.20 8.36 6.41
CA LEU A 29 -16.58 7.49 7.52
C LEU A 29 -15.39 6.71 8.08
N PHE A 30 -14.44 6.31 7.23
CA PHE A 30 -13.20 5.68 7.65
C PHE A 30 -12.33 6.64 8.49
N GLU A 31 -12.14 7.87 8.02
CA GLU A 31 -11.40 8.92 8.73
C GLU A 31 -12.03 9.24 10.08
N ASP A 32 -13.36 9.47 10.10
CA ASP A 32 -14.12 9.81 11.30
C ASP A 32 -14.05 8.71 12.36
N ARG A 33 -14.24 7.44 11.96
CA ARG A 33 -14.23 6.30 12.88
C ARG A 33 -12.87 6.03 13.51
N ASN A 34 -11.79 6.23 12.75
CA ASN A 34 -10.44 5.90 13.17
C ASN A 34 -9.66 7.11 13.72
N GLY A 35 -10.22 8.32 13.60
CA GLY A 35 -9.58 9.54 14.09
C GLY A 35 -8.30 9.89 13.31
N ILE A 36 -8.26 9.57 12.01
CA ILE A 36 -7.13 9.84 11.13
C ILE A 36 -7.54 10.71 9.94
N VAL A 37 -6.59 11.40 9.33
CA VAL A 37 -6.82 12.18 8.10
C VAL A 37 -5.95 11.62 7.00
N LEU A 38 -6.56 10.95 6.03
CA LEU A 38 -5.85 10.35 4.91
C LEU A 38 -5.26 11.42 3.97
N PRO A 39 -4.07 11.18 3.39
CA PRO A 39 -3.52 12.08 2.38
C PRO A 39 -4.44 12.26 1.18
N SER A 40 -4.52 13.47 0.64
CA SER A 40 -5.41 13.79 -0.49
C SER A 40 -5.12 12.89 -1.72
N GLY A 41 -3.84 12.65 -2.03
CA GLY A 41 -3.41 11.75 -3.09
C GLY A 41 -3.90 10.31 -2.90
N TYR A 42 -3.93 9.81 -1.66
CA TYR A 42 -4.45 8.47 -1.35
C TYR A 42 -5.97 8.41 -1.49
N LYS A 43 -6.70 9.46 -1.06
CA LYS A 43 -8.16 9.53 -1.26
C LYS A 43 -8.52 9.51 -2.74
N GLU A 44 -7.78 10.25 -3.57
CA GLU A 44 -7.95 10.24 -5.02
C GLU A 44 -7.66 8.87 -5.61
N TYR A 45 -6.56 8.24 -5.16
CA TYR A 45 -6.21 6.89 -5.54
C TYR A 45 -7.33 5.89 -5.20
N SER A 46 -7.82 5.84 -3.96
CA SER A 46 -8.84 4.86 -3.55
C SER A 46 -10.19 5.05 -4.26
N GLN A 47 -10.51 6.27 -4.71
CA GLN A 47 -11.69 6.55 -5.54
C GLN A 47 -11.53 6.10 -7.01
N VAL A 48 -10.30 5.90 -7.48
CA VAL A 48 -10.01 5.50 -8.86
C VAL A 48 -9.68 4.02 -8.96
N PHE A 49 -8.86 3.52 -8.04
CA PHE A 49 -8.28 2.18 -8.07
C PHE A 49 -8.85 1.23 -7.01
N GLY A 50 -9.33 1.74 -5.87
CA GLY A 50 -9.60 0.89 -4.71
C GLY A 50 -8.31 0.23 -4.20
N THR A 51 -8.38 -1.07 -3.93
CA THR A 51 -7.19 -1.90 -3.69
C THR A 51 -6.57 -2.29 -5.04
N GLY A 52 -5.25 -2.23 -5.15
CA GLY A 52 -4.54 -2.50 -6.40
C GLY A 52 -3.20 -3.20 -6.20
N LEU A 53 -2.74 -3.87 -7.26
CA LEU A 53 -1.44 -4.54 -7.35
C LEU A 53 -0.60 -3.90 -8.45
N PHE A 54 0.63 -3.49 -8.12
CA PHE A 54 1.52 -2.70 -8.97
C PHE A 54 2.90 -3.35 -9.13
N GLY A 55 3.49 -3.17 -10.32
CA GLY A 55 4.90 -3.45 -10.58
C GLY A 55 5.32 -4.88 -10.18
N TYR A 56 6.28 -4.98 -9.28
CA TYR A 56 6.89 -6.22 -8.79
C TYR A 56 6.09 -6.89 -7.64
N GLY A 57 4.78 -6.71 -7.61
CA GLY A 57 3.93 -7.33 -6.60
C GLY A 57 3.65 -6.45 -5.39
N MET A 58 3.69 -5.12 -5.55
CA MET A 58 3.29 -4.16 -4.51
C MET A 58 1.77 -4.07 -4.43
N HIS A 59 1.17 -4.52 -3.34
CA HIS A 59 -0.24 -4.26 -3.03
C HIS A 59 -0.40 -2.92 -2.35
N VAL A 60 -1.38 -2.13 -2.79
CA VAL A 60 -1.79 -0.89 -2.13
C VAL A 60 -3.27 -1.01 -1.83
N TYR A 61 -3.59 -1.00 -0.54
CA TYR A 61 -4.93 -1.25 -0.05
C TYR A 61 -5.82 -0.01 -0.15
N ALA A 62 -7.14 -0.22 -0.18
CA ALA A 62 -8.12 0.83 0.04
C ALA A 62 -8.38 1.03 1.55
N PRO A 63 -8.88 2.21 1.98
CA PRO A 63 -9.20 2.47 3.39
C PRO A 63 -10.50 1.76 3.80
N THR A 64 -10.43 0.44 4.00
CA THR A 64 -11.54 -0.40 4.48
C THR A 64 -11.27 -0.92 5.89
N SER A 65 -12.25 -1.55 6.53
CA SER A 65 -12.05 -2.16 7.86
C SER A 65 -10.94 -3.20 7.87
N TYR A 66 -10.78 -3.93 6.74
CA TYR A 66 -9.68 -4.86 6.55
C TYR A 66 -8.32 -4.19 6.76
N LEU A 67 -8.11 -2.99 6.22
CA LEU A 67 -6.85 -2.26 6.36
C LEU A 67 -6.47 -1.99 7.82
N ILE A 68 -7.45 -1.63 8.64
CA ILE A 68 -7.24 -1.34 10.06
C ILE A 68 -6.90 -2.62 10.83
N GLU A 69 -7.65 -3.70 10.59
CA GLU A 69 -7.41 -4.99 11.22
C GLU A 69 -6.04 -5.54 10.83
N TYR A 70 -5.72 -5.54 9.53
CA TYR A 70 -4.42 -5.93 9.01
C TYR A 70 -3.28 -5.10 9.59
N SER A 71 -3.41 -3.77 9.57
CA SER A 71 -2.40 -2.88 10.15
C SER A 71 -2.17 -3.17 11.62
N LYS A 72 -3.24 -3.34 12.39
CA LYS A 72 -3.15 -3.57 13.82
C LYS A 72 -2.47 -4.90 14.13
N GLU A 73 -2.93 -5.99 13.53
CA GLU A 73 -2.37 -7.33 13.76
C GLU A 73 -0.89 -7.39 13.38
N THR A 74 -0.55 -6.83 12.22
CA THR A 74 0.83 -6.83 11.71
C THR A 74 1.75 -5.95 12.58
N LEU A 75 1.33 -4.73 12.92
CA LEU A 75 2.14 -3.84 13.77
C LEU A 75 2.28 -4.37 15.21
N GLU A 76 1.23 -4.99 15.78
CA GLU A 76 1.33 -5.67 17.08
C GLU A 76 2.37 -6.80 17.02
N SER A 77 2.34 -7.62 15.98
CA SER A 77 3.32 -8.70 15.78
C SER A 77 4.77 -8.18 15.66
N PHE A 78 4.99 -7.06 14.98
CA PHE A 78 6.34 -6.46 14.89
C PHE A 78 6.86 -6.01 16.25
N ARG A 79 5.99 -5.37 17.03
CA ARG A 79 6.34 -4.91 18.37
C ARG A 79 6.64 -6.08 19.31
N GLU A 80 5.88 -7.16 19.22
CA GLU A 80 6.17 -8.39 19.96
C GLU A 80 7.52 -8.98 19.57
N THR A 81 7.86 -8.98 18.28
CA THR A 81 9.16 -9.44 17.78
C THR A 81 10.32 -8.60 18.32
N LEU A 82 10.20 -7.27 18.33
CA LEU A 82 11.21 -6.38 18.94
C LEU A 82 11.44 -6.68 20.43
N VAL A 83 10.38 -7.02 21.17
CA VAL A 83 10.48 -7.38 22.59
C VAL A 83 11.11 -8.76 22.81
N MET A 84 10.78 -9.73 21.95
CA MET A 84 11.31 -11.09 22.04
C MET A 84 12.76 -11.20 21.58
N PHE A 85 13.14 -10.39 20.58
CA PHE A 85 14.45 -10.41 19.93
C PHE A 85 15.03 -8.99 19.84
N PRO A 86 15.32 -8.36 20.98
CA PRO A 86 15.90 -7.02 20.98
C PRO A 86 17.25 -7.02 20.28
N SER A 87 17.51 -5.96 19.51
CA SER A 87 18.79 -5.78 18.84
C SER A 87 19.87 -5.29 19.82
N GLU A 88 21.13 -5.26 19.37
CA GLU A 88 22.20 -4.63 20.15
C GLU A 88 22.02 -3.10 20.26
N ASP A 89 21.23 -2.49 19.37
CA ASP A 89 20.93 -1.06 19.35
C ASP A 89 19.53 -0.79 19.93
N LEU A 90 19.44 -0.69 21.25
CA LEU A 90 18.17 -0.45 21.95
C LEU A 90 17.50 0.88 21.56
N GLN A 91 18.27 1.89 21.14
CA GLN A 91 17.68 3.17 20.72
C GLN A 91 16.93 3.04 19.39
N ARG A 92 17.47 2.19 18.50
CA ARG A 92 16.78 1.82 17.27
C ARG A 92 15.48 1.06 17.58
N ASP A 93 15.51 0.09 18.48
CA ASP A 93 14.31 -0.68 18.86
C ASP A 93 13.23 0.24 19.46
N GLU A 94 13.61 1.18 20.33
CA GLU A 94 12.71 2.19 20.88
C GLU A 94 12.09 3.09 19.80
N ARG A 95 12.89 3.48 18.80
CA ARG A 95 12.42 4.28 17.67
C ARG A 95 11.42 3.52 16.81
N LEU A 96 11.68 2.23 16.52
CA LEU A 96 10.80 1.37 15.75
C LEU A 96 9.51 1.05 16.50
N ASP A 97 9.58 0.71 17.78
CA ASP A 97 8.38 0.52 18.61
C ASP A 97 7.52 1.79 18.61
N SER A 98 8.15 2.95 18.74
CA SER A 98 7.46 4.24 18.69
C SER A 98 6.83 4.52 17.31
N LEU A 99 7.50 4.16 16.22
CA LEU A 99 6.95 4.22 14.86
C LEU A 99 5.72 3.31 14.75
N PHE A 100 5.85 2.02 15.09
CA PHE A 100 4.78 1.03 14.95
C PHE A 100 3.55 1.35 15.80
N GLN A 101 3.72 1.96 16.98
CA GLN A 101 2.60 2.41 17.81
C GLN A 101 1.74 3.49 17.15
N SER A 102 2.30 4.26 16.22
CA SER A 102 1.64 5.42 15.61
C SER A 102 1.61 5.31 14.08
N SER A 103 1.52 4.10 13.55
CA SER A 103 1.56 3.84 12.11
C SER A 103 0.26 3.27 11.55
N LEU A 104 0.04 3.48 10.26
CA LEU A 104 -0.97 2.77 9.46
C LEU A 104 -0.29 2.14 8.25
N ILE A 105 -0.40 0.83 8.09
CA ILE A 105 0.07 0.13 6.90
C ILE A 105 -0.91 0.43 5.78
N PHE A 106 -0.41 0.74 4.59
CA PHE A 106 -1.24 0.99 3.41
C PHE A 106 -0.83 0.15 2.20
N GLY A 107 0.26 -0.60 2.30
CA GLY A 107 0.67 -1.54 1.27
C GLY A 107 1.75 -2.50 1.73
N ASP A 108 1.96 -3.54 0.94
CA ASP A 108 3.02 -4.52 1.13
C ASP A 108 3.53 -5.07 -0.20
N ASP A 109 4.64 -5.80 -0.16
CA ASP A 109 5.12 -6.56 -1.30
C ASP A 109 5.34 -8.06 -0.99
N SER A 110 5.56 -8.82 -2.06
CA SER A 110 5.89 -10.25 -1.97
C SER A 110 7.23 -10.56 -1.27
N GLY A 111 8.06 -9.54 -1.06
CA GLY A 111 9.36 -9.61 -0.40
C GLY A 111 9.29 -9.42 1.09
N ALA A 112 8.10 -9.49 1.70
CA ALA A 112 7.92 -9.32 3.14
C ALA A 112 8.28 -7.89 3.59
N HIS A 113 7.94 -6.89 2.79
CA HIS A 113 8.03 -5.50 3.20
C HIS A 113 6.65 -4.86 3.32
N VAL A 114 6.55 -3.86 4.18
CA VAL A 114 5.35 -3.03 4.31
C VAL A 114 5.67 -1.56 4.07
N ALA A 115 4.75 -0.90 3.37
CA ALA A 115 4.67 0.55 3.32
C ALA A 115 3.69 1.05 4.38
N LEU A 116 4.15 1.98 5.21
CA LEU A 116 3.34 2.56 6.28
C LEU A 116 3.49 4.07 6.36
N TRP A 117 2.47 4.73 6.88
CA TRP A 117 2.52 6.14 7.26
C TRP A 117 2.85 6.28 8.74
N ASP A 118 3.72 7.23 9.09
CA ASP A 118 3.84 7.70 10.47
C ASP A 118 2.76 8.75 10.77
N LEU A 119 1.71 8.35 11.49
CA LEU A 119 0.54 9.18 11.77
C LEU A 119 0.82 10.41 12.64
N ARG A 120 2.03 10.53 13.22
CA ARG A 120 2.46 11.69 14.02
C ARG A 120 2.92 12.86 13.15
N THR A 121 3.17 12.61 11.87
CA THR A 121 3.91 13.53 10.98
C THR A 121 3.01 14.31 10.02
N TYR A 122 1.69 14.24 10.20
CA TYR A 122 0.74 15.00 9.38
C TYR A 122 1.05 16.49 9.45
N GLY A 123 1.28 17.11 8.29
CA GLY A 123 1.70 18.50 8.20
C GLY A 123 0.77 19.39 7.40
N ASP A 124 1.22 20.63 7.19
CA ASP A 124 0.56 21.63 6.33
C ASP A 124 0.48 21.19 4.86
N ASP A 125 1.33 20.24 4.47
CA ASP A 125 1.32 19.60 3.15
C ASP A 125 0.24 18.52 3.01
N GLU A 126 -0.57 18.28 4.05
CA GLU A 126 -1.62 17.27 4.11
C GLU A 126 -1.11 15.84 3.84
N ASN A 127 0.15 15.57 4.18
CA ASN A 127 0.82 14.29 3.98
C ASN A 127 1.51 13.80 5.28
N TYR A 128 1.76 12.49 5.33
CA TYR A 128 2.57 11.83 6.34
C TYR A 128 3.91 11.40 5.75
N ASP A 129 4.91 11.20 6.61
CA ASP A 129 6.11 10.47 6.23
C ASP A 129 5.76 9.01 5.90
N ILE A 130 6.28 8.53 4.77
CA ILE A 130 6.12 7.16 4.27
C ILE A 130 7.39 6.38 4.57
N TYR A 131 7.24 5.29 5.31
CA TYR A 131 8.31 4.35 5.60
C TYR A 131 8.13 3.04 4.85
N TRP A 132 9.26 2.44 4.50
CA TRP A 132 9.39 1.08 3.99
C TRP A 132 10.12 0.23 5.02
N VAL A 133 9.52 -0.87 5.46
CA VAL A 133 10.03 -1.71 6.56
C VAL A 133 10.06 -3.16 6.13
N ASP A 134 11.19 -3.82 6.36
CA ASP A 134 11.37 -5.28 6.20
C ASP A 134 10.80 -5.99 7.45
N ILE A 135 9.84 -6.90 7.22
CA ILE A 135 9.09 -7.57 8.29
C ILE A 135 9.80 -8.82 8.82
N ASP A 136 10.67 -9.43 8.02
CA ASP A 136 11.34 -10.69 8.36
C ASP A 136 12.51 -10.44 9.30
N LEU A 137 13.25 -9.38 9.03
CA LEU A 137 14.43 -9.03 9.82
C LEU A 137 14.15 -7.95 10.86
N ILE A 138 13.07 -7.17 10.68
CA ILE A 138 12.78 -5.94 11.43
C ILE A 138 14.09 -5.23 11.75
N ASP A 139 14.90 -5.00 10.71
CA ASP A 139 16.29 -4.57 10.86
C ASP A 139 16.48 -3.12 10.41
N GLU A 140 15.67 -2.65 9.46
CA GLU A 140 15.80 -1.29 8.94
C GLU A 140 14.44 -0.73 8.53
N GLU A 141 14.21 0.52 8.91
CA GLU A 141 13.17 1.38 8.37
C GLU A 141 13.78 2.42 7.43
N TYR A 142 13.16 2.60 6.27
CA TYR A 142 13.59 3.57 5.28
C TYR A 142 12.52 4.64 5.09
N LEU A 143 12.86 5.90 5.31
CA LEU A 143 12.02 7.02 4.91
C LEU A 143 12.11 7.18 3.39
N ILE A 144 11.01 6.89 2.69
CA ILE A 144 10.99 6.83 1.22
C ILE A 144 10.25 8.00 0.56
N GLY A 145 9.51 8.81 1.33
CA GLY A 145 8.86 10.01 0.81
C GLY A 145 7.75 10.53 1.72
N ARG A 146 6.96 11.47 1.18
CA ARG A 146 5.75 12.03 1.82
C ARG A 146 4.57 12.07 0.86
N ASP A 147 4.82 12.41 -0.40
CA ASP A 147 3.77 12.52 -1.42
C ASP A 147 3.36 11.13 -1.93
N PHE A 148 2.08 10.82 -1.76
CA PHE A 148 1.54 9.51 -2.15
C PHE A 148 1.54 9.28 -3.67
N PHE A 149 1.34 10.32 -4.48
CA PHE A 149 1.39 10.18 -5.93
C PHE A 149 2.83 9.91 -6.40
N GLU A 150 3.82 10.60 -5.82
CA GLU A 150 5.24 10.32 -6.06
C GLU A 150 5.62 8.92 -5.59
N PHE A 151 5.08 8.46 -4.46
CA PHE A 151 5.22 7.06 -4.04
C PHE A 151 4.69 6.11 -5.11
N ILE A 152 3.43 6.22 -5.55
CA ILE A 152 2.93 5.29 -6.58
C ILE A 152 3.73 5.42 -7.88
N SER A 153 3.88 6.62 -8.43
CA SER A 153 4.48 6.83 -9.74
C SER A 153 6.00 6.57 -9.80
N GLY A 154 6.71 6.87 -8.72
CA GLY A 154 8.16 6.73 -8.62
C GLY A 154 8.60 5.42 -7.95
N PHE A 155 7.90 4.97 -6.91
CA PHE A 155 8.24 3.78 -6.14
C PHE A 155 7.52 2.54 -6.65
N CYS A 156 6.20 2.55 -6.82
CA CYS A 156 5.51 1.31 -7.21
C CYS A 156 5.75 0.95 -8.69
N LEU A 157 5.99 1.93 -9.55
CA LEU A 157 5.95 1.76 -11.02
C LEU A 157 7.27 1.90 -11.73
N SER A 158 8.28 2.46 -11.06
CA SER A 158 9.60 2.55 -11.65
C SER A 158 10.33 1.20 -11.61
N LYS A 159 11.41 1.08 -12.38
CA LYS A 159 12.42 0.04 -12.14
C LYS A 159 13.47 0.50 -11.11
N ALA A 160 13.45 1.77 -10.74
CA ALA A 160 14.34 2.41 -9.77
C ALA A 160 13.84 2.24 -8.31
N SER A 161 12.73 1.53 -8.12
CA SER A 161 12.01 1.34 -6.86
C SER A 161 12.81 0.74 -5.71
N TYR A 162 14.03 0.27 -5.98
CA TYR A 162 14.91 -0.33 -4.99
C TYR A 162 16.30 0.31 -5.01
N ASP A 163 16.47 1.46 -5.69
CA ASP A 163 17.77 2.13 -5.77
C ASP A 163 18.22 2.74 -4.44
N PHE A 164 17.31 2.99 -3.51
CA PHE A 164 17.63 3.41 -2.15
C PHE A 164 18.07 2.23 -1.25
N LEU A 165 17.75 0.98 -1.62
CA LEU A 165 18.20 -0.19 -0.89
C LEU A 165 19.68 -0.51 -1.20
N PRO A 166 20.41 -1.08 -0.21
CA PRO A 166 21.69 -1.75 -0.46
C PRO A 166 21.58 -2.76 -1.62
N ILE A 167 22.62 -2.85 -2.47
CA ILE A 167 22.59 -3.66 -3.70
C ILE A 167 22.21 -5.12 -3.44
N ASP A 168 22.66 -5.67 -2.32
CA ASP A 168 22.40 -7.03 -1.85
C ASP A 168 20.97 -7.26 -1.36
N LYS A 169 20.23 -6.20 -1.02
CA LYS A 169 18.82 -6.24 -0.61
C LYS A 169 17.85 -5.94 -1.77
N ARG A 170 18.37 -5.61 -2.95
CA ARG A 170 17.50 -5.34 -4.12
C ARG A 170 16.96 -6.66 -4.66
N PRO A 171 15.67 -6.72 -5.04
CA PRO A 171 15.17 -7.88 -5.75
C PRO A 171 15.98 -8.08 -7.04
N PRO A 172 16.27 -9.34 -7.42
CA PRO A 172 16.98 -9.61 -8.66
C PRO A 172 16.25 -8.96 -9.83
N LEU A 173 17.00 -8.37 -10.77
CA LEU A 173 16.47 -7.82 -12.02
C LEU A 173 15.92 -8.96 -12.90
N GLU A 174 14.83 -9.58 -12.49
CA GLU A 174 14.13 -10.53 -13.34
C GLU A 174 13.41 -9.76 -14.44
N GLN A 175 13.46 -10.33 -15.65
CA GLN A 175 12.72 -9.80 -16.79
C GLN A 175 11.25 -9.67 -16.37
N PRO A 176 10.56 -8.57 -16.75
CA PRO A 176 9.16 -8.39 -16.41
C PRO A 176 8.44 -9.69 -16.74
N GLN A 177 7.91 -10.37 -15.71
CA GLN A 177 7.05 -11.50 -15.94
C GLN A 177 5.90 -10.93 -16.77
N ARG A 178 5.85 -11.31 -18.05
CA ARG A 178 4.63 -11.18 -18.84
C ARG A 178 3.64 -12.09 -18.14
N PHE A 179 2.90 -11.53 -17.18
CA PHE A 179 1.73 -12.19 -16.67
C PHE A 179 0.79 -12.30 -17.87
N GLU A 180 0.54 -13.53 -18.31
CA GLU A 180 -0.42 -13.79 -19.36
C GLU A 180 -1.73 -13.16 -18.91
N SER A 181 -2.23 -12.19 -19.69
CA SER A 181 -3.48 -11.52 -19.45
C SER A 181 -4.54 -12.57 -19.08
N PHE A 182 -5.04 -12.54 -17.84
CA PHE A 182 -6.21 -13.30 -17.47
C PHE A 182 -7.40 -12.67 -18.22
N THR A 183 -7.63 -13.11 -19.45
CA THR A 183 -8.90 -12.89 -20.11
C THR A 183 -9.96 -13.57 -19.24
N GLN A 184 -10.75 -12.77 -18.53
CA GLN A 184 -11.98 -13.26 -17.93
C GLN A 184 -12.78 -13.99 -19.02
N PRO A 185 -13.28 -15.22 -18.78
CA PRO A 185 -14.17 -15.84 -19.72
C PRO A 185 -15.42 -14.97 -19.85
N ASN A 186 -15.69 -14.47 -21.04
CA ASN A 186 -16.97 -13.90 -21.42
C ASN A 186 -18.08 -14.90 -21.07
N SER A 187 -18.79 -14.70 -19.97
CA SER A 187 -20.08 -15.35 -19.72
C SER A 187 -21.15 -14.30 -19.46
N LEU A 188 -21.39 -13.49 -20.49
CA LEU A 188 -22.62 -12.71 -20.67
C LEU A 188 -23.45 -13.36 -21.78
N GLU A 189 -23.65 -14.67 -21.68
CA GLU A 189 -24.68 -15.41 -22.42
C GLU A 189 -25.39 -16.32 -21.41
N ASN A 190 -26.51 -15.83 -20.85
CA ASN A 190 -27.69 -16.59 -20.42
C ASN A 190 -28.56 -15.76 -19.46
N PHE A 191 -29.13 -14.66 -19.94
CA PHE A 191 -30.31 -14.05 -19.33
C PHE A 191 -31.28 -13.59 -20.42
N THR A 192 -31.73 -14.53 -21.24
CA THR A 192 -32.95 -14.37 -22.03
C THR A 192 -33.59 -15.74 -22.19
N GLN A 193 -34.49 -16.08 -21.27
CA GLN A 193 -35.76 -16.81 -21.50
C GLN A 193 -36.26 -17.35 -20.16
N LEU A 194 -37.18 -16.62 -19.53
CA LEU A 194 -38.29 -17.18 -18.75
C LEU A 194 -39.24 -16.03 -18.41
N ASN A 195 -40.06 -15.66 -19.39
CA ASN A 195 -41.33 -14.98 -19.20
C ASN A 195 -42.25 -15.38 -20.36
N SER A 196 -42.73 -16.61 -20.32
CA SER A 196 -43.95 -17.05 -21.01
C SER A 196 -44.36 -18.43 -20.49
N LEU A 197 -45.15 -18.45 -19.42
CA LEU A 197 -46.39 -19.20 -19.21
C LEU A 197 -46.76 -19.19 -17.72
#